data_AF-A0A174PXQ0-F1
#
_entry.id   AF-A0A174PXQ0-F1
#
_cell.length_a   1.000
_cell.length_b   1.000
_cell.length_c   1.000
_cell.angle_alpha   90.00
_cell.angle_beta   90.00
_cell.angle_gamma   90.00
#
_symmetry.space_group_name_H-M   'P 1'
#
loop_
_entity.id
_entity.type
_entity.pdbx_description
1 polymer ?
#
loop_
_entity_poly.entity_id
_entity_poly.type
_entity_poly.pdbx_seq_one_letter_code
_entity_poly.pdbx_strand_id
1 'polypeptide(L)'
;MTNISDRIAILIKEKGISTRALEQAIGCSNGVISRCISKGTDISSLWVSKIIEIHNDINPTWLLTGKGDIYYNTSSTTTQTTELSSLLALIREKEEIIREQDREIGRLEERIRQMTIEKEKHVSDAPISGTANVG
;
A
#
# COMPACT_ATOMS: atom_id res chain seq x y z
N MET A 1 13.45 -29.36 -21.82
CA MET A 1 13.58 -28.24 -20.85
C MET A 1 13.27 -26.97 -21.59
N THR A 2 12.53 -26.04 -20.99
CA THR A 2 12.31 -24.71 -21.58
C THR A 2 13.52 -23.83 -21.27
N ASN A 3 14.13 -23.27 -22.30
CA ASN A 3 15.28 -22.37 -22.16
C ASN A 3 14.79 -20.96 -21.82
N ILE A 4 15.73 -20.08 -21.43
CA ILE A 4 15.41 -18.67 -21.18
C ILE A 4 14.86 -18.00 -22.46
N SER A 5 15.33 -18.43 -23.63
CA SER A 5 14.82 -17.98 -24.93
C SER A 5 13.34 -18.28 -25.13
N ASP A 6 12.87 -19.48 -24.74
CA ASP A 6 11.44 -19.82 -24.82
C ASP A 6 10.60 -18.91 -23.92
N ARG A 7 11.08 -18.59 -22.72
CA ARG A 7 10.40 -17.68 -21.79
C ARG A 7 10.38 -16.24 -22.30
N ILE A 8 11.44 -15.79 -22.96
CA ILE A 8 11.45 -14.48 -23.63
C ILE A 8 10.44 -14.46 -24.79
N ALA A 9 10.29 -15.56 -25.54
CA ALA A 9 9.26 -15.64 -26.57
C ALA A 9 7.83 -15.53 -26.00
N ILE A 10 7.56 -16.18 -24.87
CA ILE A 10 6.29 -16.04 -24.14
C ILE A 10 6.09 -14.58 -23.72
N LEU A 11 7.11 -13.97 -23.11
CA LEU A 11 7.05 -12.57 -22.68
C LEU A 11 6.74 -11.60 -23.83
N ILE A 12 7.38 -11.77 -24.99
CA ILE A 12 7.16 -10.95 -26.18
C ILE A 12 5.69 -11.05 -26.63
N LYS A 13 5.14 -12.28 -26.62
CA LYS A 13 3.74 -12.55 -26.97
C LYS A 13 2.78 -11.91 -25.97
N GLU A 14 3.04 -12.06 -24.67
CA GLU A 14 2.21 -11.47 -23.60
C GLU A 14 2.20 -9.94 -23.64
N LYS A 15 3.34 -9.31 -23.93
CA LYS A 15 3.43 -7.85 -24.09
C LYS A 15 2.86 -7.35 -25.43
N GLY A 16 2.54 -8.24 -26.37
CA GLY A 16 2.06 -7.86 -27.70
C GLY A 16 3.07 -7.07 -28.54
N ILE A 17 4.37 -7.22 -28.25
CA ILE A 17 5.45 -6.54 -28.97
C ILE A 17 6.12 -7.48 -29.97
N SER A 18 6.88 -6.93 -30.93
CA SER A 18 7.73 -7.74 -31.80
C SER A 18 9.08 -8.02 -31.15
N THR A 19 9.73 -9.13 -31.52
CA THR A 19 11.10 -9.44 -31.08
C THR A 19 12.08 -8.31 -31.42
N ARG A 20 11.91 -7.69 -32.59
CA ARG A 20 12.70 -6.53 -33.00
C ARG A 20 12.49 -5.34 -32.07
N ALA A 21 11.26 -5.07 -31.64
CA ALA A 21 10.99 -3.99 -30.69
C ALA A 21 11.68 -4.25 -29.34
N LEU A 22 11.69 -5.49 -28.86
CA LEU A 22 12.44 -5.86 -27.66
C LEU A 22 13.94 -5.66 -27.85
N GLU A 23 14.51 -6.12 -28.97
CA GLU A 23 15.95 -5.96 -29.29
C GLU A 23 16.35 -4.49 -29.31
N GLN A 24 15.53 -3.63 -29.92
CA GLN A 24 15.77 -2.18 -29.94
C GLN A 24 15.66 -1.56 -28.55
N ALA A 25 14.68 -1.96 -27.75
CA ALA A 25 14.50 -1.45 -26.38
C ALA A 25 15.71 -1.76 -25.50
N ILE A 26 16.24 -2.98 -25.56
CA ILE A 26 17.41 -3.41 -24.78
C ILE A 26 18.76 -3.01 -25.42
N GLY A 27 18.75 -2.33 -26.56
CA GLY A 27 19.95 -1.94 -27.30
C GLY A 27 20.77 -3.12 -27.80
N CYS A 28 20.09 -4.20 -28.20
CA CYS A 28 20.67 -5.37 -28.82
C CYS A 28 20.68 -5.25 -30.35
N SER A 29 21.66 -5.85 -31.01
CA SER A 29 21.67 -5.95 -32.47
C SER A 29 20.46 -6.75 -32.97
N ASN A 30 19.89 -6.31 -34.10
CA ASN A 30 18.77 -6.99 -34.73
C ASN A 30 19.07 -8.47 -35.00
N GLY A 31 18.19 -9.35 -34.55
CA GLY A 31 18.23 -10.79 -34.77
C GLY A 31 18.99 -11.61 -33.74
N VAL A 32 19.61 -11.01 -32.71
CA VAL A 32 20.28 -11.76 -31.65
C VAL A 32 19.28 -12.57 -30.83
N ILE A 33 18.25 -11.91 -30.30
CA ILE A 33 17.20 -12.56 -29.52
C ILE A 33 16.35 -13.44 -30.43
N SER A 34 16.02 -12.95 -31.63
CA SER A 34 15.27 -13.74 -32.61
C SER A 34 15.97 -15.06 -32.94
N ARG A 35 17.29 -15.05 -33.13
CA ARG A 35 18.05 -16.27 -33.45
C ARG A 35 18.06 -17.25 -32.28
N CYS A 36 18.21 -16.76 -31.05
CA CYS A 36 18.17 -17.60 -29.86
C CYS A 36 16.81 -18.28 -29.70
N ILE A 37 15.72 -17.53 -29.93
CA ILE A 37 14.35 -18.07 -29.91
C ILE A 37 14.16 -19.12 -31.01
N SER A 38 14.48 -18.78 -32.27
CA SER A 38 14.24 -19.70 -33.39
C SER A 38 15.06 -20.97 -33.34
N LYS A 39 16.28 -20.92 -32.80
CA LYS A 39 17.16 -22.09 -32.67
C LYS A 39 17.03 -22.82 -31.33
N GLY A 40 16.26 -22.27 -30.38
CA GLY A 40 16.16 -22.79 -29.02
C GLY A 40 17.50 -22.77 -28.27
N THR A 41 18.41 -21.84 -28.58
CA THR A 41 19.70 -21.73 -27.90
C THR A 41 19.61 -20.83 -26.67
N ASP A 42 20.59 -20.95 -25.79
CA ASP A 42 20.73 -20.05 -24.65
C ASP A 42 20.92 -18.58 -25.07
N ILE A 43 20.62 -17.70 -24.13
CA ILE A 43 20.76 -16.25 -24.25
C ILE A 43 21.84 -15.80 -23.26
N SER A 44 22.69 -14.87 -23.70
CA SER A 44 23.69 -14.26 -22.83
C SER A 44 23.04 -13.57 -21.63
N SER A 45 23.63 -13.75 -20.45
CA SER A 45 23.18 -13.11 -19.20
C SER A 45 23.04 -11.59 -19.32
N LEU A 46 23.87 -10.94 -20.14
CA LEU A 46 23.78 -9.50 -20.43
C LEU A 46 22.37 -9.09 -20.89
N TRP A 47 21.79 -9.84 -21.84
CA TRP A 47 20.49 -9.50 -22.38
C TRP A 47 19.37 -9.79 -21.40
N VAL A 48 19.51 -10.85 -20.61
CA VAL A 48 18.56 -11.16 -19.53
C VAL A 48 18.53 -10.03 -18.50
N SER A 49 19.70 -9.52 -18.08
CA SER A 49 19.80 -8.37 -17.16
C SER A 49 19.14 -7.13 -17.75
N LYS A 50 19.42 -6.78 -19.01
CA LYS A 50 18.80 -5.61 -19.65
C LYS A 50 17.29 -5.72 -19.80
N ILE A 51 16.77 -6.92 -20.07
CA ILE A 51 15.32 -7.16 -20.14
C ILE A 51 14.69 -6.85 -18.78
N ILE A 52 15.30 -7.31 -17.68
CA ILE A 52 14.81 -7.06 -16.31
C ILE A 52 14.90 -5.57 -15.96
N GLU A 53 15.99 -4.87 -16.34
CA GLU A 53 16.18 -3.44 -16.07
C GLU A 53 15.14 -2.56 -16.79
N ILE A 54 14.79 -2.91 -18.03
CA ILE A 54 13.82 -2.14 -18.83
C ILE A 54 12.38 -2.49 -18.47
N HIS A 55 12.14 -3.73 -18.08
CA HIS A 55 10.82 -4.24 -17.72
C HIS A 55 10.77 -4.59 -16.23
N ASN A 56 10.69 -3.56 -15.39
CA ASN A 56 10.58 -3.66 -13.93
C ASN A 56 9.32 -4.41 -13.45
N ASP A 57 8.36 -4.64 -14.35
CA ASP A 57 7.13 -5.39 -14.08
C ASP A 57 7.32 -6.92 -14.14
N ILE A 58 8.41 -7.39 -14.75
CA ILE A 58 8.67 -8.83 -14.94
C ILE A 58 9.31 -9.42 -13.69
N ASN A 59 8.84 -10.60 -13.29
CA ASN A 59 9.45 -11.41 -12.25
C ASN A 59 10.74 -12.10 -12.77
N PRO A 60 11.95 -11.74 -12.27
CA PRO A 60 13.21 -12.36 -12.68
C PRO A 60 13.26 -13.85 -12.34
N THR A 61 12.60 -14.27 -11.25
CA THR A 61 12.53 -15.68 -10.85
C THR A 61 11.85 -16.50 -11.93
N TRP A 62 10.73 -16.01 -12.47
CA TRP A 62 10.05 -16.67 -13.57
C TRP A 62 10.92 -16.69 -14.83
N LEU A 63 11.54 -15.56 -15.19
CA LEU A 63 12.38 -15.48 -16.39
C LEU A 63 13.59 -16.43 -16.33
N LEU A 64 14.20 -16.60 -15.16
CA LEU A 64 15.38 -17.43 -14.99
C LEU A 64 15.03 -18.91 -14.79
N THR A 65 13.99 -19.21 -14.00
CA THR A 65 13.71 -20.59 -13.53
C THR A 65 12.44 -21.20 -14.12
N GLY A 66 11.57 -20.39 -14.73
CA GLY A 66 10.23 -20.78 -15.17
C GLY A 66 9.22 -20.97 -14.03
N LYS A 67 9.56 -20.61 -12.79
CA LYS A 67 8.68 -20.75 -11.62
C LYS A 67 8.01 -19.42 -11.26
N GLY A 68 6.73 -19.49 -10.88
CA GLY A 68 5.92 -18.33 -10.49
C GLY A 68 5.24 -17.65 -11.68
N ASP A 69 4.71 -16.45 -11.43
CA ASP A 69 4.03 -15.65 -12.45
C ASP A 69 5.01 -14.81 -13.27
N ILE A 70 4.62 -14.48 -14.50
CA ILE A 70 5.41 -13.66 -15.46
C ILE A 70 5.67 -12.27 -14.89
N TYR A 71 4.63 -11.67 -14.31
CA TYR A 71 4.66 -10.33 -13.75
C TYR A 71 4.64 -10.38 -12.22
N TYR A 72 5.18 -9.33 -11.60
CA TYR A 72 4.96 -9.11 -10.18
C TYR A 72 3.47 -8.85 -9.91
N ASN A 73 2.77 -9.90 -9.45
CA ASN A 73 1.43 -9.89 -8.86
C ASN A 73 0.42 -8.89 -9.47
N THR A 74 0.06 -9.07 -10.74
CA THR A 74 -1.03 -8.31 -11.38
C THR A 74 -2.43 -8.69 -10.86
N SER A 75 -2.55 -9.78 -10.10
CA SER A 75 -3.84 -10.29 -9.61
C SER A 75 -4.39 -9.55 -8.39
N SER A 76 -3.62 -8.64 -7.79
CA SER A 76 -4.02 -7.99 -6.53
C SER A 76 -4.49 -6.54 -6.69
N THR A 77 -4.37 -5.92 -7.86
CA THR A 77 -4.78 -4.51 -8.04
C THR A 77 -6.30 -4.31 -8.01
N THR A 78 -7.09 -5.27 -8.48
CA THR A 78 -8.57 -5.15 -8.54
C THR A 78 -9.23 -5.41 -7.18
N THR A 79 -8.72 -6.37 -6.41
CA THR A 79 -9.22 -6.64 -5.05
C THR A 79 -8.71 -5.56 -4.08
N GLN A 80 -7.45 -5.12 -4.22
CA GLN A 80 -6.92 -4.05 -3.36
C GLN A 80 -7.64 -2.72 -3.55
N THR A 81 -8.10 -2.35 -4.74
CA THR A 81 -8.86 -1.09 -4.92
C THR A 81 -10.22 -1.14 -4.20
N THR A 82 -10.88 -2.30 -4.17
CA THR A 82 -12.15 -2.47 -3.45
C THR A 82 -11.93 -2.50 -1.93
N GLU A 83 -10.88 -3.17 -1.46
CA GLU A 83 -10.52 -3.19 -0.04
C GLU A 83 -10.01 -1.81 0.45
N LEU A 84 -9.21 -1.10 -0.35
CA LEU A 84 -8.72 0.24 -0.04
C LEU A 84 -9.86 1.26 -0.02
N SER A 85 -10.82 1.17 -0.95
CA SER A 85 -11.98 2.05 -0.96
C SER A 85 -12.91 1.80 0.23
N SER A 86 -13.12 0.53 0.60
CA SER A 86 -13.87 0.14 1.81
C SER A 86 -13.16 0.63 3.08
N LEU A 87 -11.83 0.51 3.15
CA LEU A 87 -11.04 1.01 4.26
C LEU A 87 -11.08 2.54 4.36
N LEU A 88 -10.99 3.25 3.23
CA LEU A 88 -11.14 4.71 3.16
C LEU A 88 -12.51 5.18 3.66
N ALA A 89 -13.58 4.45 3.33
CA ALA A 89 -14.92 4.74 3.83
C ALA A 89 -14.99 4.56 5.35
N LEU A 90 -14.43 3.47 5.88
CA LEU A 90 -14.39 3.20 7.31
C LEU A 90 -13.57 4.25 8.07
N ILE A 91 -12.44 4.70 7.52
CA ILE A 91 -11.60 5.75 8.14
C ILE A 91 -12.41 7.05 8.26
N ARG A 92 -13.12 7.48 7.21
CA ARG A 92 -13.95 8.69 7.25
C ARG A 92 -15.06 8.61 8.28
N GLU A 93 -15.71 7.46 8.38
CA GLU A 93 -16.73 7.22 9.41
C GLU A 93 -16.12 7.32 10.82
N LYS A 94 -14.96 6.71 11.04
CA LYS A 94 -14.25 6.78 12.32
C LYS A 94 -13.81 8.20 12.67
N GLU A 95 -13.36 8.99 11.69
CA GLU A 95 -13.01 10.40 11.91
C GLU A 95 -14.23 11.24 12.33
N GLU A 96 -15.43 10.97 11.80
CA GLU A 96 -16.65 11.66 12.23
C GLU A 96 -17.04 11.27 13.66
N ILE A 97 -16.93 9.99 14.01
CA ILE A 97 -17.18 9.51 15.38
C ILE A 97 -16.22 10.18 16.36
N ILE A 98 -14.93 10.26 16.03
CA ILE A 98 -13.93 10.92 16.88
C ILE A 98 -14.29 12.40 17.09
N ARG A 99 -14.69 13.12 16.02
CA ARG A 99 -15.14 14.52 16.13
C ARG A 99 -16.36 14.69 17.03
N GLU A 100 -17.31 13.76 17.00
CA GLU A 100 -18.47 13.80 17.89
C GLU A 100 -18.07 13.54 19.35
N GLN A 101 -17.21 12.53 19.58
CA GLN A 101 -16.70 12.21 20.91
C GLN A 101 -15.94 13.40 21.52
N ASP A 102 -15.11 14.10 20.75
CA ASP A 102 -14.40 15.31 21.21
C ASP A 102 -15.37 16.42 21.64
N ARG A 103 -16.48 16.60 20.91
CA ARG A 103 -17.52 17.57 21.28
C ARG A 103 -18.25 17.17 22.56
N GLU A 104 -18.53 15.89 22.75
CA GLU A 104 -19.18 15.41 23.96
C GLU A 104 -18.26 15.52 25.19
N ILE A 105 -16.99 15.17 25.04
CA ILE A 105 -15.96 15.40 26.07
C ILE A 105 -15.94 16.87 26.48
N GLY A 106 -15.87 17.80 25.52
CA GLY A 106 -15.89 19.23 25.82
C GLY A 106 -17.15 19.70 26.56
N ARG A 107 -18.33 19.16 26.24
CA ARG A 107 -19.58 19.48 26.96
C ARG A 107 -19.55 18.94 28.39
N LEU A 108 -19.05 17.72 28.59
CA LEU A 108 -18.93 17.10 29.91
C LEU A 108 -17.93 17.85 30.79
N GLU A 109 -16.78 18.24 30.23
CA GLU A 109 -15.77 19.05 30.91
C GLU A 109 -16.35 20.39 31.38
N GLU A 110 -17.10 21.08 30.53
CA GLU A 110 -17.74 22.35 30.91
C GLU A 110 -18.80 22.14 32.01
N ARG A 111 -19.58 21.06 31.95
CA ARG A 111 -20.55 20.74 33.01
C ARG A 111 -19.89 20.46 34.35
N ILE A 112 -18.75 19.75 34.34
CA ILE A 112 -17.94 19.50 35.53
C ILE A 112 -17.40 20.82 36.09
N ARG A 113 -16.92 21.72 35.22
CA ARG A 113 -16.43 23.04 35.61
C ARG A 113 -17.52 23.86 36.31
N GLN A 114 -18.71 23.96 35.72
CA GLN A 114 -19.84 24.70 36.32
C GLN A 114 -20.23 24.15 37.70
N MET A 115 -20.36 22.83 37.82
CA MET A 115 -20.69 22.19 39.10
C MET A 115 -19.61 22.43 40.18
N THR A 116 -18.35 22.51 39.78
CA THR A 116 -17.25 22.77 40.70
C THR A 116 -17.31 24.21 41.23
N ILE A 117 -17.56 25.18 40.35
CA ILE A 117 -17.76 26.60 40.72
C ILE A 117 -18.98 26.77 41.65
N GLU A 118 -20.10 26.14 41.32
CA GLU A 118 -21.30 26.18 42.17
C GLU A 118 -21.03 25.62 43.57
N LYS A 119 -20.31 24.50 43.68
CA LYS A 119 -19.94 23.92 44.98
C LYS A 119 -19.00 24.81 45.78
N GLU A 120 -18.00 25.43 45.17
CA GLU A 120 -17.10 26.39 45.85
C GLU A 120 -17.87 27.61 46.39
N LYS A 121 -18.82 28.12 45.61
CA LYS A 121 -19.71 29.21 46.04
C LYS A 121 -20.56 28.80 47.26
N HIS A 122 -21.16 27.61 47.24
CA HIS A 122 -21.97 27.15 48.36
C HIS A 122 -21.18 26.91 49.66
N VAL A 123 -19.90 26.55 49.57
CA VAL A 123 -19.02 26.40 50.76
C VAL A 123 -18.63 27.76 51.35
N SER A 124 -18.43 28.78 50.52
CA SER A 124 -18.11 30.14 50.97
C SER A 124 -19.31 30.88 51.58
N ASP A 125 -20.53 30.55 51.16
CA ASP A 125 -21.77 31.12 51.71
C ASP A 125 -22.28 30.39 52.97
N ALA A 126 -21.61 29.31 53.41
CA ALA A 126 -22.00 28.58 54.61
C ALA A 126 -21.69 29.42 55.87
N PRO A 127 -22.68 29.76 56.72
CA PRO A 127 -22.41 30.54 57.92
C PRO A 127 -21.51 29.74 58.86
N ILE A 128 -20.34 30.30 59.18
CA ILE A 128 -19.46 29.82 60.25
C ILE A 128 -20.15 30.05 61.60
N SER A 129 -21.12 29.21 61.94
CA SER A 129 -21.72 29.18 63.26
C SER A 129 -20.63 28.83 64.27
N GLY A 130 -20.21 29.85 65.02
CA GLY A 130 -19.09 29.80 65.95
C GLY A 130 -19.17 28.61 66.91
N THR A 131 -18.04 27.94 67.06
CA THR A 131 -17.78 26.96 68.11
C THR A 131 -18.06 27.59 69.47
N ALA A 132 -19.09 27.10 70.14
CA ALA A 132 -19.43 27.49 71.50
C ALA A 132 -18.30 27.11 72.45
N ASN A 133 -17.78 28.13 73.13
CA ASN A 133 -16.88 28.07 74.26
C ASN A 133 -17.52 27.26 75.41
N VAL A 134 -16.88 26.17 75.85
CA VAL A 134 -17.19 25.49 77.11
C VAL A 134 -15.96 25.58 77.99
N GLY A 135 -16.08 26.36 79.07
CA GLY A 135 -15.10 26.46 80.14
C GLY A 135 -15.25 25.37 81.18
#